data_AF-A0AAW6XPF9-F1
#
_entry.id   AF-A0AAW6XPF9-F1
#
_cell.length_a   1.000
_cell.length_b   1.000
_cell.length_c   1.000
_cell.angle_alpha   90.00
_cell.angle_beta   90.00
_cell.angle_gamma   90.00
#
_symmetry.space_group_name_H-M   'P 1'
#
loop_
_entity.id
_entity.type
_entity.pdbx_description
1 polymer ?
#
loop_
_entity_poly.entity_id
_entity_poly.type
_entity_poly.pdbx_seq_one_letter_code
_entity_poly.pdbx_strand_id
1 'polypeptide(L)'
;TYVVVIGESARRDALGAFGGHWDNTPFASSVNGLIFADYIAASGSTQKSLGLTLNRVVDGKPQFQDNFVTLANRAGFQTWWFS
;
A
#
# COMPACT_ATOMS: atom_id res chain seq x y z
N THR A 1 10.52 -14.78 1.16
CA THR A 1 10.57 -13.40 1.69
C THR A 1 9.49 -12.58 1.02
N TYR A 2 8.79 -11.74 1.77
CA TYR A 2 7.76 -10.84 1.26
C TYR A 2 8.16 -9.40 1.62
N VAL A 3 7.96 -8.48 0.68
CA VAL A 3 8.26 -7.04 0.89
C VAL A 3 6.99 -6.27 0.56
N VAL A 4 6.57 -5.40 1.48
CA VAL A 4 5.45 -4.48 1.28
C VAL A 4 6.03 -3.08 1.28
N VAL A 5 5.84 -2.34 0.19
CA VAL A 5 6.25 -0.94 0.07
C VAL A 5 5.00 -0.08 0.20
N ILE A 6 4.98 0.79 1.22
CA ILE A 6 3.90 1.73 1.46
C ILE A 6 4.38 3.10 0.97
N GLY A 7 3.83 3.56 -0.14
CA GLY A 7 4.14 4.88 -0.70
C GLY A 7 3.46 6.01 0.06
N GLU A 8 3.88 7.25 -0.24
CA GLU A 8 3.31 8.48 0.32
C GLU A 8 2.95 9.43 -0.82
N SER A 9 1.75 10.02 -0.76
CA SER A 9 1.23 11.08 -1.65
C SER A 9 1.25 10.84 -3.18
N ALA A 10 1.76 9.72 -3.68
CA ALA A 10 1.81 9.39 -5.09
C ALA A 10 0.39 9.19 -5.67
N ARG A 11 0.15 9.78 -6.85
CA ARG A 11 -1.13 9.69 -7.56
C ARG A 11 -0.96 9.02 -8.91
N ARG A 12 -1.94 8.20 -9.27
CA ARG A 12 -1.98 7.46 -10.55
C ARG A 12 -1.71 8.34 -11.77
N ASP A 13 -2.39 9.48 -11.88
CA ASP A 13 -2.31 10.38 -13.04
C ASP A 13 -0.96 11.08 -13.19
N ALA A 14 -0.14 11.08 -12.14
CA ALA A 14 1.21 11.64 -12.15
C ALA A 14 2.30 10.60 -12.43
N LEU A 15 1.98 9.31 -12.59
CA LEU A 15 2.96 8.25 -12.78
C LEU A 15 2.91 7.69 -14.21
N GLY A 16 4.05 7.75 -14.92
CA GLY A 16 4.17 7.22 -16.29
C GLY A 16 3.73 5.76 -16.44
N ALA A 17 4.06 4.89 -15.48
CA ALA A 17 3.67 3.48 -15.45
C ALA A 17 2.15 3.25 -15.40
N PHE A 18 1.38 4.30 -15.07
CA PHE A 18 -0.08 4.29 -15.06
C PHE A 18 -0.69 5.11 -16.22
N GLY A 19 0.11 5.47 -17.22
CA GLY A 19 -0.31 6.31 -18.36
C GLY A 19 -0.26 7.81 -18.09
N GLY A 20 0.44 8.25 -17.03
CA GLY A 20 0.69 9.67 -16.78
C GLY A 20 1.53 10.33 -17.88
N HIS A 21 1.47 11.66 -17.97
CA HIS A 21 2.11 12.42 -19.04
C HIS A 21 3.65 12.32 -19.06
N TRP A 22 4.27 12.10 -17.91
CA TRP A 22 5.74 12.11 -17.75
C TRP A 22 6.32 10.71 -17.66
N ASP A 23 7.48 10.51 -18.29
CA ASP A 23 8.31 9.30 -18.12
C ASP A 23 9.14 9.36 -16.82
N ASN A 24 8.44 9.33 -15.70
CA ASN A 24 9.04 9.46 -14.35
C ASN A 24 9.08 8.14 -13.57
N THR A 25 8.69 7.04 -14.21
CA THR A 25 8.67 5.69 -13.61
C THR A 25 9.19 4.63 -14.59
N PRO A 26 10.39 4.80 -15.18
CA PRO A 26 10.89 3.93 -16.24
C PRO A 26 11.12 2.47 -15.77
N PHE A 27 11.53 2.28 -14.52
CA PHE A 27 11.65 0.94 -13.93
C PHE A 27 10.27 0.26 -13.84
N ALA A 28 9.29 0.90 -13.21
CA ALA A 28 7.95 0.31 -13.06
C ALA A 28 7.25 0.10 -14.41
N SER A 29 7.57 0.90 -15.42
CA SER A 29 7.01 0.79 -16.78
C SER A 29 7.60 -0.38 -17.59
N SER A 30 8.78 -0.90 -17.21
CA SER A 30 9.50 -1.94 -17.96
C SER A 30 9.46 -3.32 -17.31
N VAL A 31 9.15 -3.42 -16.02
CA VAL A 31 9.07 -4.71 -15.33
C VAL A 31 7.82 -5.49 -15.71
N ASN A 32 7.94 -6.82 -15.76
CA ASN A 32 6.79 -7.71 -15.90
C ASN A 32 6.05 -7.84 -14.55
N GLY A 33 5.23 -6.84 -14.24
CA GLY A 33 4.44 -6.77 -13.01
C GLY A 33 2.93 -6.72 -13.28
N LEU A 34 2.13 -7.06 -12.26
CA LEU A 34 0.69 -6.85 -12.28
C LEU A 34 0.39 -5.43 -11.78
N ILE A 35 -0.24 -4.61 -12.63
CA ILE A 35 -0.61 -3.23 -12.30
C ILE A 35 -2.11 -3.16 -12.06
N PHE A 36 -2.49 -2.71 -10.86
CA PHE A 36 -3.88 -2.39 -10.55
C PHE A 36 -4.15 -0.92 -10.90
N ALA A 37 -4.72 -0.69 -12.09
CA ALA A 37 -4.94 0.66 -12.58
C ALA A 37 -6.07 1.39 -11.83
N ASP A 38 -7.08 0.70 -11.30
CA ASP A 38 -8.28 1.31 -10.70
C ASP A 38 -8.31 1.23 -9.17
N TYR A 39 -7.13 1.18 -8.53
CA TYR A 39 -7.03 1.23 -7.08
C TYR A 39 -7.28 2.64 -6.55
N ILE A 40 -8.13 2.75 -5.52
CA ILE A 40 -8.44 3.99 -4.80
C ILE A 40 -8.05 3.81 -3.33
N ALA A 41 -7.32 4.77 -2.77
CA ALA A 41 -6.90 4.73 -1.37
C ALA A 41 -8.09 4.81 -0.41
N ALA A 42 -7.97 4.18 0.75
CA ALA A 42 -9.03 4.16 1.77
C ALA A 42 -9.31 5.56 2.37
N SER A 43 -8.34 6.49 2.31
CA SER A 43 -8.54 7.89 2.71
C SER A 43 -7.47 8.82 2.13
N GLY A 44 -7.73 10.13 2.18
CA GLY A 44 -6.84 11.17 1.67
C GLY A 44 -5.76 11.68 2.65
N SER A 45 -5.73 11.21 3.90
CA SER A 45 -4.67 11.53 4.87
C SER A 45 -3.92 10.28 5.32
N THR A 46 -2.62 10.40 5.59
CA THR A 46 -1.73 9.27 5.92
C THR A 46 -2.28 8.45 7.10
N GLN A 47 -2.58 9.09 8.23
CA GLN A 47 -3.08 8.39 9.43
C GLN A 47 -4.36 7.60 9.17
N LYS A 48 -5.34 8.19 8.46
CA LYS A 48 -6.62 7.55 8.19
C LYS A 48 -6.48 6.46 7.12
N SER A 49 -5.67 6.69 6.09
CA SER A 49 -5.42 5.73 5.02
C SER A 49 -4.72 4.47 5.55
N LEU A 50 -3.65 4.62 6.33
CA LEU A 50 -2.95 3.49 6.95
C LEU A 50 -3.85 2.76 7.95
N GLY A 51 -4.60 3.52 8.77
CA GLY A 51 -5.57 2.96 9.71
C GLY A 51 -6.57 2.03 9.03
N LEU A 52 -7.17 2.46 7.92
CA LEU A 52 -8.18 1.68 7.21
C LEU A 52 -7.61 0.57 6.31
N THR A 53 -6.38 0.73 5.81
CA THR A 53 -5.78 -0.23 4.86
C THR A 53 -5.11 -1.41 5.55
N LEU A 54 -4.41 -1.16 6.66
CA LEU A 54 -3.52 -2.17 7.28
C LEU A 54 -4.18 -2.96 8.41
N ASN A 55 -5.33 -2.50 8.89
CA ASN A 55 -6.02 -3.04 10.06
C ASN A 55 -7.34 -3.69 9.66
N ARG A 56 -7.79 -4.64 10.46
CA ARG A 56 -9.16 -5.12 10.40
C ARG A 56 -10.11 -3.95 10.68
N VAL A 57 -11.08 -3.75 9.80
CA VAL A 57 -12.12 -2.72 9.95
C VAL A 57 -13.42 -3.39 10.35
N VAL A 58 -13.99 -2.94 11.47
CA VAL A 58 -15.30 -3.37 11.98
C VAL A 58 -16.12 -2.11 12.22
N ASP A 59 -17.33 -2.04 11.67
CA ASP A 59 -18.22 -0.88 11.76
C ASP A 59 -17.56 0.46 11.37
N GLY A 60 -16.72 0.43 10.33
CA GLY A 60 -15.98 1.59 9.83
C GLY A 60 -14.84 2.07 10.73
N LYS A 61 -14.51 1.32 11.81
CA LYS A 61 -13.44 1.66 12.76
C LYS A 61 -12.29 0.67 12.64
N PRO A 62 -11.04 1.13 12.48
CA PRO A 62 -9.89 0.26 12.45
C PRO A 62 -9.58 -0.29 13.86
N GLN A 63 -9.29 -1.59 13.94
CA GLN A 63 -8.82 -2.26 15.15
C GLN A 63 -7.29 -2.36 15.11
N PHE A 64 -6.58 -1.41 15.71
CA PHE A 64 -5.12 -1.27 15.54
C PHE A 64 -4.28 -2.47 16.00
N GLN A 65 -4.76 -3.21 17.00
CA GLN A 65 -4.13 -4.45 17.45
C GLN A 65 -4.30 -5.63 16.46
N ASP A 66 -5.33 -5.58 15.61
CA ASP A 66 -5.67 -6.61 14.63
C ASP A 66 -5.26 -6.12 13.24
N ASN A 67 -3.95 -6.15 12.97
CA ASN A 67 -3.36 -5.67 11.73
C ASN A 67 -2.58 -6.76 11.00
N PHE A 68 -2.23 -6.52 9.74
CA PHE A 68 -1.58 -7.56 8.93
C PHE A 68 -0.19 -7.96 9.48
N VAL A 69 0.51 -7.07 10.20
CA VAL A 69 1.79 -7.38 10.86
C VAL A 69 1.57 -8.30 12.06
N THR A 70 0.58 -8.01 12.91
CA THR A 70 0.24 -8.90 14.05
C THR A 70 -0.29 -10.25 13.58
N LEU A 71 -1.05 -10.28 12.47
CA LEU A 71 -1.47 -11.51 11.82
C LEU A 71 -0.28 -12.31 11.27
N ALA A 72 0.65 -11.67 10.57
CA ALA A 72 1.84 -12.33 10.03
C ALA A 72 2.72 -12.92 11.15
N ASN A 73 2.97 -12.15 12.22
CA ASN A 73 3.70 -12.65 13.39
C ASN A 73 3.00 -13.86 14.03
N ARG A 74 1.67 -13.83 14.17
CA ARG A 74 0.88 -14.98 14.66
C ARG A 74 0.96 -16.21 13.74
N ALA A 75 1.12 -16.01 12.43
CA ALA A 75 1.33 -17.07 11.46
C ALA A 75 2.78 -17.59 11.40
N GLY A 76 3.68 -17.10 12.27
CA GLY A 76 5.06 -17.57 12.37
C GLY A 76 6.06 -16.81 11.48
N PHE A 77 5.65 -15.71 10.85
CA PHE A 77 6.56 -14.86 10.08
C PHE A 77 7.39 -13.99 11.02
N GLN A 78 8.66 -13.77 10.67
CA GLN A 78 9.43 -12.67 11.23
C GLN A 78 9.14 -11.40 10.43
N THR A 79 8.74 -10.34 11.13
CA THR A 79 8.40 -9.05 10.50
C THR A 79 9.35 -7.95 10.95
N TRP A 80 9.71 -7.06 10.02
CA TRP A 80 10.48 -5.85 10.29
C TRP A 80 9.78 -4.64 9.67
N TRP A 81 9.85 -3.50 10.35
CA TRP A 81 9.31 -2.23 9.87
C TRP A 81 10.44 -1.21 9.74
N PHE A 82 10.57 -0.63 8.56
CA PHE A 82 11.53 0.44 8.28
C PHE A 82 10.73 1.66 7.82
N SER A 83 10.99 2.81 8.45
CA SER A 83 10.31 4.09 8.18
C SER A 83 11.32 5.22 8.20
#